data_AF-A0A838Z1M6-F1
#
_entry.id   AF-A0A838Z1M6-F1
#
_cell.length_a   1.000
_cell.length_b   1.000
_cell.length_c   1.000
_cell.angle_alpha   90.00
_cell.angle_beta   90.00
_cell.angle_gamma   90.00
#
_symmetry.space_group_name_H-M   'P 1'
#
loop_
_entity.id
_entity.type
_entity.pdbx_description
1 polymer ?
#
loop_
_entity_poly.entity_id
_entity_poly.type
_entity_poly.pdbx_seq_one_letter_code
_entity_poly.pdbx_strand_id
1 'polypeptide(L)'
;MRSPSIIFLLLLQLELSAQQLLQINHGIDTLNIENKGILKKWQKYITYDNEFLNREKYADFNEYWAKEAIQKNKYPDLLNYNGALSPSLLELGLNNKVISISKRNNYYIIKSIFYYTETDASFVPVAITNYPLKKENGGYYFYNILDINTHNWKEKRVGQILYHYSSAHKFNSRNAKKTNKAYFILTSLFGVPFEKLDYYIYESCDNLYNTIGFDYKIGMGGKNNKCGYFDARNNIIHTGGYENPEFHEHELIHIINNSFTNAHDWFLAGISGYWGGHFEKDLKYHIERVYNYYKNDTTVNLNNILDYEQLDDFTNPVYVFGGIFCHLALEKNGIEGLKRLFSYGKSEEDFYLAIQKELSINRTEIHRIMLNLLQKYSSEGLPTISYKNLSIK
;
A
#
# COMPACT_ATOMS: atom_id res chain seq x y z
N MET A 1 -18.68 63.63 -10.36
CA MET A 1 -19.49 62.86 -11.33
C MET A 1 -19.54 61.41 -10.88
N ARG A 2 -20.74 60.82 -10.93
CA ARG A 2 -21.14 59.55 -10.32
C ARG A 2 -20.67 58.33 -11.13
N SER A 3 -20.26 57.28 -10.40
CA SER A 3 -20.41 55.83 -10.65
C SER A 3 -19.83 55.20 -11.94
N PRO A 4 -19.61 53.86 -12.00
CA PRO A 4 -20.11 52.85 -11.06
C PRO A 4 -19.09 51.89 -10.46
N SER A 5 -19.41 51.51 -9.23
CA SER A 5 -18.97 50.32 -8.51
C SER A 5 -19.24 49.06 -9.33
N ILE A 6 -18.19 48.27 -9.59
CA ILE A 6 -18.32 46.91 -10.08
C ILE A 6 -18.62 46.03 -8.86
N ILE A 7 -19.87 45.60 -8.77
CA ILE A 7 -20.33 44.58 -7.82
C ILE A 7 -19.71 43.26 -8.27
N PHE A 8 -18.76 42.75 -7.47
CA PHE A 8 -18.28 41.38 -7.60
C PHE A 8 -19.38 40.45 -7.09
N LEU A 9 -20.14 39.86 -8.01
CA LEU A 9 -21.06 38.76 -7.69
C LEU A 9 -20.19 37.53 -7.35
N LEU A 10 -19.96 37.33 -6.05
CA LEU A 10 -19.55 36.04 -5.50
C LEU A 10 -20.70 35.06 -5.76
N LEU A 11 -20.56 34.28 -6.83
CA LEU A 11 -21.25 33.01 -6.98
C LEU A 11 -20.73 32.10 -5.87
N LEU A 12 -21.42 32.09 -4.72
CA LEU A 12 -21.37 30.97 -3.80
C LEU A 12 -21.87 29.75 -4.60
N GLN A 13 -20.95 28.96 -5.13
CA GLN A 13 -21.23 27.56 -5.39
C GLN A 13 -21.48 26.92 -4.04
N LEU A 14 -22.76 26.79 -3.70
CA LEU A 14 -23.19 25.83 -2.70
C LEU A 14 -22.83 24.45 -3.28
N GLU A 15 -21.67 23.93 -2.90
CA GLU A 15 -21.41 22.51 -3.00
C GLU A 15 -22.44 21.82 -2.10
N LEU A 16 -23.56 21.44 -2.69
CA LEU A 16 -24.37 20.35 -2.18
C LEU A 16 -23.46 19.13 -2.19
N SER A 17 -22.85 18.82 -1.05
CA SER A 17 -22.26 17.50 -0.82
C SER A 17 -23.39 16.49 -1.01
N ALA A 18 -23.50 15.91 -2.20
CA ALA A 18 -24.38 14.79 -2.42
C ALA A 18 -23.86 13.67 -1.52
N GLN A 19 -24.53 13.43 -0.39
CA GLN A 19 -24.28 12.25 0.41
C GLN A 19 -24.38 11.06 -0.54
N GLN A 20 -23.29 10.31 -0.66
CA GLN A 20 -23.25 9.12 -1.48
C GLN A 20 -24.31 8.16 -0.97
N LEU A 21 -25.41 8.07 -1.73
CA LEU A 21 -26.57 7.30 -1.32
C LEU A 21 -26.19 5.82 -1.41
N LEU A 22 -26.38 5.06 -0.32
CA LEU A 22 -26.22 3.59 -0.40
C LEU A 22 -27.11 3.07 -1.51
N GLN A 23 -26.52 2.43 -2.51
CA GLN A 23 -27.32 1.68 -3.45
C GLN A 23 -27.50 0.26 -2.91
N ILE A 24 -28.71 -0.26 -3.03
CA ILE A 24 -29.04 -1.60 -2.54
C ILE A 24 -29.54 -2.40 -3.74
N ASN A 25 -28.99 -3.59 -3.95
CA ASN A 25 -29.47 -4.46 -5.00
C ASN A 25 -30.90 -4.97 -4.70
N HIS A 26 -31.72 -5.09 -5.75
CA HIS A 26 -33.16 -5.41 -5.62
C HIS A 26 -33.44 -6.77 -4.97
N GLY A 27 -32.48 -7.70 -5.00
CA GLY A 27 -32.61 -9.02 -4.39
C GLY A 27 -32.45 -9.04 -2.87
N ILE A 28 -32.13 -7.91 -2.22
CA ILE A 28 -31.97 -7.85 -0.77
C ILE A 28 -33.34 -7.57 -0.13
N ASP A 29 -33.80 -8.50 0.71
CA ASP A 29 -35.01 -8.30 1.51
C ASP A 29 -34.79 -7.18 2.52
N THR A 30 -35.26 -5.99 2.16
CA THR A 30 -35.21 -4.81 3.03
C THR A 30 -36.37 -4.75 4.01
N LEU A 31 -37.32 -5.69 4.03
CA LEU A 31 -38.34 -5.81 5.07
C LEU A 31 -37.82 -6.60 6.27
N ASN A 32 -36.88 -7.52 6.04
CA ASN A 32 -36.15 -8.23 7.09
C ASN A 32 -35.44 -7.26 8.05
N ILE A 33 -35.76 -7.37 9.34
CA ILE A 33 -35.26 -6.48 10.39
C ILE A 33 -33.75 -6.57 10.55
N GLU A 34 -33.15 -7.75 10.31
CA GLU A 34 -31.71 -7.95 10.41
C GLU A 34 -31.00 -7.23 9.27
N ASN A 35 -31.44 -7.44 8.03
CA ASN A 35 -30.93 -6.74 6.85
C ASN A 35 -31.05 -5.22 7.00
N LYS A 36 -32.19 -4.69 7.48
CA LYS A 36 -32.35 -3.25 7.75
C LYS A 36 -31.28 -2.74 8.72
N GLY A 37 -31.02 -3.47 9.81
CA GLY A 37 -30.03 -3.11 10.81
C GLY A 37 -28.60 -3.09 10.25
N ILE A 38 -28.26 -4.10 9.46
CA ILE A 38 -26.95 -4.23 8.78
C ILE A 38 -26.75 -3.13 7.75
N LEU A 39 -27.73 -2.89 6.88
CA LEU A 39 -27.67 -1.83 5.86
C LEU A 39 -27.54 -0.45 6.50
N LYS A 40 -28.28 -0.18 7.58
CA LYS A 40 -28.13 1.08 8.34
C LYS A 40 -26.74 1.21 8.95
N LYS A 41 -26.18 0.11 9.49
CA LYS A 41 -24.83 0.12 10.06
C LYS A 41 -23.77 0.37 9.00
N TRP A 42 -23.88 -0.29 7.85
CA TRP A 42 -22.98 -0.13 6.72
C TRP A 42 -23.05 1.27 6.12
N GLN A 43 -24.25 1.81 5.86
CA GLN A 43 -24.39 3.16 5.32
C GLN A 43 -23.71 4.18 6.23
N LYS A 44 -23.99 4.11 7.54
CA LYS A 44 -23.33 4.98 8.52
C LYS A 44 -21.82 4.85 8.52
N TYR A 45 -21.28 3.67 8.25
CA TYR A 45 -19.84 3.43 8.28
C TYR A 45 -19.16 4.05 7.07
N ILE A 46 -19.66 3.77 5.86
CA ILE A 46 -19.06 4.29 4.62
C ILE A 46 -19.27 5.81 4.45
N THR A 47 -20.35 6.38 5.01
CA THR A 47 -20.54 7.83 5.00
C THR A 47 -19.70 8.55 6.04
N TYR A 48 -19.40 7.88 7.16
CA TYR A 48 -18.62 8.46 8.25
C TYR A 48 -17.17 8.70 7.83
N ASP A 49 -16.59 7.82 7.01
CA ASP A 49 -15.19 7.98 6.55
C ASP A 49 -15.05 9.14 5.55
N ASN A 50 -16.05 9.35 4.68
CA ASN A 50 -16.04 10.42 3.68
C ASN A 50 -16.12 11.84 4.27
N GLU A 51 -16.70 12.03 5.46
CA GLU A 51 -16.75 13.34 6.14
C GLU A 51 -15.43 13.72 6.85
N PHE A 52 -14.47 12.78 6.95
CA PHE A 52 -13.27 12.93 7.79
C PHE A 52 -11.93 12.81 7.07
N LEU A 53 -11.91 12.81 5.72
CA LEU A 53 -10.69 12.79 4.89
C LEU A 53 -9.69 13.94 5.15
N ASN A 54 -10.00 14.88 6.05
CA ASN A 54 -9.19 16.07 6.34
C ASN A 54 -8.74 16.25 7.80
N ARG A 55 -8.91 15.27 8.70
CA ARG A 55 -8.32 15.38 10.06
C ARG A 55 -7.83 14.03 10.54
N GLU A 56 -6.67 14.02 11.21
CA GLU A 56 -6.11 12.90 12.00
C GLU A 56 -7.03 12.40 13.15
N LYS A 57 -8.31 12.78 13.17
CA LYS A 57 -9.34 12.25 14.05
C LYS A 57 -10.08 11.13 13.35
N TYR A 58 -9.43 9.97 13.41
CA TYR A 58 -9.95 8.66 13.06
C TYR A 58 -11.34 8.40 13.62
N ALA A 59 -12.09 7.53 12.95
CA ALA A 59 -13.34 6.99 13.47
C ALA A 59 -13.15 6.47 14.90
N ASP A 60 -14.10 6.79 15.78
CA ASP A 60 -14.24 6.02 17.01
C ASP A 60 -14.68 4.61 16.62
N PHE A 61 -13.70 3.76 16.32
CA PHE A 61 -13.94 2.39 15.88
C PHE A 61 -14.79 1.63 16.90
N ASN A 62 -14.84 2.05 18.17
CA ASN A 62 -15.69 1.44 19.19
C ASN A 62 -17.20 1.53 18.86
N GLU A 63 -17.62 2.53 18.06
CA GLU A 63 -19.00 2.58 17.60
C GLU A 63 -19.28 1.45 16.60
N TYR A 64 -18.32 1.11 15.74
CA TYR A 64 -18.55 0.30 14.54
C TYR A 64 -18.02 -1.13 14.60
N TRP A 65 -16.89 -1.34 15.26
CA TRP A 65 -16.15 -2.59 15.28
C TRP A 65 -16.29 -3.28 16.63
N ALA A 66 -16.21 -4.61 16.60
CA ALA A 66 -16.19 -5.41 17.81
C ALA A 66 -14.93 -5.12 18.64
N LYS A 67 -15.06 -5.18 19.96
CA LYS A 67 -13.94 -4.92 20.89
C LYS A 67 -12.75 -5.83 20.62
N GLU A 68 -12.98 -7.10 20.29
CA GLU A 68 -11.88 -8.02 19.97
C GLU A 68 -11.10 -7.59 18.73
N ALA A 69 -11.79 -7.08 17.70
CA ALA A 69 -11.13 -6.60 16.48
C ALA A 69 -10.24 -5.38 16.75
N ILE A 70 -10.71 -4.45 17.59
CA ILE A 70 -9.97 -3.25 18.00
C ILE A 70 -8.77 -3.60 18.90
N GLN A 71 -8.93 -4.61 19.77
CA GLN A 71 -7.85 -5.06 20.65
C GLN A 71 -6.73 -5.76 19.87
N LYS A 72 -7.09 -6.49 18.80
CA LYS A 72 -6.13 -7.19 17.95
C LYS A 72 -5.38 -6.22 17.02
N ASN A 73 -6.12 -5.33 16.36
CA ASN A 73 -5.58 -4.41 15.37
C ASN A 73 -5.91 -2.97 15.78
N LYS A 74 -4.89 -2.12 15.87
CA LYS A 74 -5.06 -0.68 16.17
C LYS A 74 -6.01 -0.03 15.18
N TYR A 75 -5.97 -0.46 13.92
CA TYR A 75 -6.88 -0.09 12.86
C TYR A 75 -7.61 -1.35 12.38
N PRO A 76 -8.84 -1.59 12.87
CA PRO A 76 -9.52 -2.87 12.66
C PRO A 76 -10.05 -3.02 11.24
N ASP A 77 -10.19 -1.95 10.44
CA ASP A 77 -10.57 -2.06 9.03
C ASP A 77 -9.38 -2.36 8.13
N LEU A 78 -9.01 -3.63 8.11
CA LEU A 78 -7.92 -4.10 7.26
C LEU A 78 -8.26 -3.93 5.77
N LEU A 79 -9.53 -4.08 5.34
CA LEU A 79 -9.89 -3.94 3.92
C LEU A 79 -9.68 -2.51 3.39
N ASN A 80 -9.90 -1.51 4.24
CA ASN A 80 -9.62 -0.13 3.90
C ASN A 80 -8.11 0.17 4.01
N TYR A 81 -7.45 -0.22 5.12
CA TYR A 81 -6.11 0.29 5.44
C TYR A 81 -4.93 -0.61 5.05
N ASN A 82 -5.16 -1.78 4.45
CA ASN A 82 -4.10 -2.77 4.19
C ASN A 82 -3.07 -2.38 3.12
N GLY A 83 -3.08 -1.21 2.47
CA GLY A 83 -2.14 -0.92 1.37
C GLY A 83 -2.30 -1.83 0.13
N ALA A 84 -3.26 -2.77 0.14
CA ALA A 84 -3.68 -3.56 -1.02
C ALA A 84 -4.26 -2.68 -2.15
N LEU A 85 -4.73 -1.49 -1.77
CA LEU A 85 -5.06 -0.35 -2.62
C LEU A 85 -4.48 0.90 -1.96
N SER A 86 -3.91 1.80 -2.77
CA SER A 86 -3.38 3.09 -2.34
C SER A 86 -3.77 4.14 -3.38
N PRO A 87 -4.58 5.16 -3.03
CA PRO A 87 -5.28 5.37 -1.76
C PRO A 87 -6.25 4.23 -1.36
N SER A 88 -6.67 4.22 -0.10
CA SER A 88 -7.62 3.21 0.41
C SER A 88 -9.01 3.31 -0.26
N LEU A 89 -9.81 2.23 -0.18
CA LEU A 89 -11.12 2.17 -0.84
C LEU A 89 -12.06 3.31 -0.48
N LEU A 90 -12.11 3.67 0.81
CA LEU A 90 -12.98 4.71 1.30
C LEU A 90 -12.39 6.11 1.02
N GLU A 91 -11.06 6.25 0.95
CA GLU A 91 -10.40 7.50 0.53
C GLU A 91 -10.63 7.85 -0.94
N LEU A 92 -10.96 6.87 -1.80
CA LEU A 92 -11.22 7.09 -3.22
C LEU A 92 -12.59 7.73 -3.50
N GLY A 93 -13.47 7.91 -2.51
CA GLY A 93 -14.79 8.54 -2.70
C GLY A 93 -15.74 7.78 -3.66
N LEU A 94 -15.54 6.46 -3.80
CA LEU A 94 -16.22 5.62 -4.79
C LEU A 94 -17.68 5.34 -4.45
N ASN A 95 -18.53 5.24 -5.48
CA ASN A 95 -19.91 4.81 -5.31
C ASN A 95 -19.97 3.40 -4.73
N ASN A 96 -20.92 3.18 -3.81
CA ASN A 96 -21.09 1.89 -3.16
C ASN A 96 -22.48 1.30 -3.44
N LYS A 97 -22.50 0.03 -3.82
CA LYS A 97 -23.73 -0.76 -3.92
C LYS A 97 -23.60 -2.07 -3.13
N VAL A 98 -24.55 -2.31 -2.22
CA VAL A 98 -24.66 -3.60 -1.54
C VAL A 98 -25.27 -4.61 -2.50
N ILE A 99 -24.50 -5.65 -2.84
CA ILE A 99 -24.91 -6.69 -3.80
C ILE A 99 -25.69 -7.80 -3.09
N SER A 100 -25.26 -8.19 -1.89
CA SER A 100 -25.92 -9.24 -1.10
C SER A 100 -25.60 -9.12 0.39
N ILE A 101 -26.50 -9.68 1.21
CA ILE A 101 -26.26 -9.99 2.62
C ILE A 101 -26.48 -11.49 2.77
N SER A 102 -25.46 -12.20 3.24
CA SER A 102 -25.52 -13.65 3.45
C SER A 102 -25.15 -14.00 4.89
N LYS A 103 -25.51 -15.20 5.34
CA LYS A 103 -25.14 -15.69 6.67
C LYS A 103 -24.06 -16.75 6.54
N ARG A 104 -22.96 -16.60 7.26
CA ARG A 104 -21.86 -17.57 7.37
C ARG A 104 -21.58 -17.80 8.84
N ASN A 105 -21.95 -18.99 9.34
CA ASN A 105 -21.91 -19.31 10.78
C ASN A 105 -22.69 -18.25 11.59
N ASN A 106 -22.02 -17.59 12.53
CA ASN A 106 -22.58 -16.54 13.38
C ASN A 106 -22.44 -15.13 12.81
N TYR A 107 -21.95 -14.99 11.58
CA TYR A 107 -21.72 -13.71 10.92
C TYR A 107 -22.72 -13.47 9.80
N TYR A 108 -23.12 -12.21 9.63
CA TYR A 108 -23.71 -11.68 8.42
C TYR A 108 -22.59 -11.11 7.56
N ILE A 109 -22.45 -11.57 6.34
CA ILE A 109 -21.47 -11.05 5.39
C ILE A 109 -22.18 -10.07 4.47
N ILE A 110 -21.88 -8.79 4.61
CA ILE A 110 -22.30 -7.79 3.64
C ILE A 110 -21.29 -7.76 2.50
N LYS A 111 -21.77 -8.03 1.29
CA LYS A 111 -20.97 -7.97 0.07
C LYS A 111 -21.31 -6.68 -0.67
N SER A 112 -20.31 -5.84 -0.87
CA SER A 112 -20.48 -4.52 -1.48
C SER A 112 -19.49 -4.30 -2.61
N ILE A 113 -19.97 -3.65 -3.67
CA ILE A 113 -19.15 -3.20 -4.80
C ILE A 113 -18.88 -1.71 -4.68
N PHE A 114 -17.61 -1.37 -4.82
CA PHE A 114 -17.10 -0.01 -4.96
C PHE A 114 -16.78 0.24 -6.43
N TYR A 115 -17.30 1.33 -6.98
CA TYR A 115 -17.22 1.63 -8.40
C TYR A 115 -17.32 3.12 -8.66
N TYR A 116 -17.01 3.55 -9.87
CA TYR A 116 -17.38 4.86 -10.37
C TYR A 116 -18.06 4.73 -11.74
N THR A 117 -18.66 5.81 -12.18
CA THR A 117 -19.32 5.90 -13.47
C THR A 117 -18.56 6.90 -14.32
N GLU A 118 -18.15 6.47 -15.51
CA GLU A 118 -17.48 7.34 -16.48
C GLU A 118 -18.47 8.36 -17.06
N THR A 119 -17.95 9.37 -17.76
CA THR A 119 -18.77 10.43 -18.38
C THR A 119 -19.77 9.91 -19.42
N ASP A 120 -19.47 8.78 -20.04
CA ASP A 120 -20.34 8.07 -21.00
C ASP A 120 -21.35 7.12 -20.33
N ALA A 121 -21.47 7.19 -18.99
CA ALA A 121 -22.27 6.31 -18.15
C ALA A 121 -21.75 4.85 -18.04
N SER A 122 -20.53 4.56 -18.49
CA SER A 122 -19.91 3.24 -18.31
C SER A 122 -19.66 2.93 -16.83
N PHE A 123 -19.99 1.72 -16.43
CA PHE A 123 -19.78 1.21 -15.07
C PHE A 123 -18.35 0.67 -14.91
N VAL A 124 -17.57 1.22 -13.98
CA VAL A 124 -16.20 0.78 -13.73
C VAL A 124 -16.07 0.21 -12.31
N PRO A 125 -16.01 -1.13 -12.15
CA PRO A 125 -15.82 -1.74 -10.84
C PRO A 125 -14.38 -1.56 -10.37
N VAL A 126 -14.21 -1.08 -9.14
CA VAL A 126 -12.90 -0.95 -8.49
C VAL A 126 -12.66 -2.09 -7.53
N ALA A 127 -13.65 -2.47 -6.72
CA ALA A 127 -13.53 -3.60 -5.79
C ALA A 127 -14.88 -4.21 -5.41
N ILE A 128 -14.87 -5.50 -5.09
CA ILE A 128 -15.97 -6.23 -4.44
C ILE A 128 -15.42 -6.78 -3.13
N THR A 129 -16.04 -6.39 -2.02
CA THR A 129 -15.55 -6.65 -0.66
C THR A 129 -16.57 -7.40 0.18
N ASN A 130 -16.07 -8.13 1.17
CA ASN A 130 -16.85 -8.89 2.13
C ASN A 130 -16.56 -8.39 3.56
N TYR A 131 -17.53 -7.71 4.17
CA TYR A 131 -17.43 -7.29 5.56
C TYR A 131 -18.30 -8.18 6.45
N PRO A 132 -17.74 -8.86 7.45
CA PRO A 132 -18.50 -9.66 8.39
C PRO A 132 -19.02 -8.79 9.54
N LEU A 133 -20.29 -8.97 9.88
CA LEU A 133 -20.95 -8.34 11.02
C LEU A 133 -21.55 -9.41 11.93
N LYS A 134 -21.58 -9.14 13.22
CA LYS A 134 -22.31 -9.97 14.19
C LYS A 134 -23.26 -9.09 15.00
N LYS A 135 -24.41 -9.66 15.36
CA LYS A 135 -25.36 -9.01 16.25
C LYS A 135 -24.98 -9.27 17.70
N GLU A 136 -24.66 -8.22 18.45
CA GLU A 136 -24.19 -8.31 19.84
C GLU A 136 -24.74 -7.14 20.64
N ASN A 137 -25.17 -7.37 21.89
CA ASN A 137 -25.68 -6.33 22.80
C ASN A 137 -26.74 -5.39 22.18
N GLY A 138 -27.58 -5.93 21.28
CA GLY A 138 -28.62 -5.17 20.59
C GLY A 138 -28.16 -4.34 19.37
N GLY A 139 -26.85 -4.33 19.07
CA GLY A 139 -26.26 -3.66 17.91
C GLY A 139 -25.64 -4.65 16.90
N TYR A 140 -25.16 -4.11 15.77
CA TYR A 140 -24.33 -4.83 14.80
C TYR A 140 -22.92 -4.26 14.81
N TYR A 141 -21.92 -5.13 14.85
CA TYR A 141 -20.51 -4.74 14.89
C TYR A 141 -19.71 -5.48 13.83
N PHE A 142 -18.77 -4.78 13.19
CA PHE A 142 -17.85 -5.35 12.22
C PHE A 142 -16.77 -6.20 12.90
N TYR A 143 -16.36 -7.24 12.18
CA TYR A 143 -15.27 -8.14 12.53
C TYR A 143 -14.24 -8.17 11.40
N ASN A 144 -13.04 -8.65 11.71
CA ASN A 144 -12.03 -8.85 10.70
C ASN A 144 -12.26 -10.14 9.93
N ILE A 145 -12.46 -10.03 8.62
CA ILE A 145 -12.63 -11.20 7.74
C ILE A 145 -11.34 -12.02 7.66
N LEU A 146 -10.18 -11.38 7.79
CA LEU A 146 -8.88 -12.04 7.89
C LEU A 146 -8.91 -13.07 9.03
N ASP A 147 -9.30 -12.64 10.23
CA ASP A 147 -9.36 -13.52 11.42
C ASP A 147 -10.32 -14.70 11.21
N ILE A 148 -11.46 -14.47 10.57
CA ILE A 148 -12.43 -15.52 10.25
C ILE A 148 -11.84 -16.50 9.24
N ASN A 149 -11.15 -16.01 8.22
CA ASN A 149 -10.60 -16.85 7.16
C ASN A 149 -9.32 -17.57 7.58
N THR A 150 -8.57 -17.06 8.57
CA THR A 150 -7.31 -17.64 9.05
C THR A 150 -7.43 -18.29 10.43
N HIS A 151 -8.64 -18.45 11.00
CA HIS A 151 -8.83 -19.02 12.35
C HIS A 151 -8.21 -20.40 12.57
N ASN A 152 -7.98 -21.17 11.50
CA ASN A 152 -7.40 -22.51 11.52
C ASN A 152 -5.97 -22.56 10.96
N TRP A 153 -5.36 -21.40 10.69
CA TRP A 153 -3.98 -21.32 10.22
C TRP A 153 -3.01 -21.71 11.34
N LYS A 154 -1.83 -22.17 10.92
CA LYS A 154 -0.73 -22.44 11.84
C LYS A 154 -0.03 -21.14 12.16
N GLU A 155 0.42 -21.04 13.40
CA GLU A 155 1.21 -19.92 13.88
C GLU A 155 2.63 -20.36 14.25
N LYS A 156 3.62 -19.49 14.02
CA LYS A 156 4.98 -19.71 14.50
C LYS A 156 5.70 -18.40 14.79
N ARG A 157 6.14 -18.23 16.03
CA ARG A 157 6.96 -17.08 16.45
C ARG A 157 8.45 -17.32 16.19
N VAL A 158 9.12 -16.36 15.58
CA VAL A 158 10.58 -16.31 15.42
C VAL A 158 11.05 -14.90 15.77
N GLY A 159 11.58 -14.73 16.98
CA GLY A 159 11.93 -13.40 17.51
C GLY A 159 10.68 -12.52 17.64
N GLN A 160 10.69 -11.34 17.03
CA GLN A 160 9.55 -10.40 17.07
C GLN A 160 8.44 -10.73 16.06
N ILE A 161 8.71 -11.65 15.12
CA ILE A 161 7.78 -11.94 14.02
C ILE A 161 6.89 -13.13 14.38
N LEU A 162 5.57 -12.95 14.33
CA LEU A 162 4.58 -14.02 14.38
C LEU A 162 4.13 -14.35 12.96
N TYR A 163 4.48 -15.53 12.48
CA TYR A 163 4.09 -16.00 11.17
C TYR A 163 2.75 -16.75 11.23
N HIS A 164 1.85 -16.40 10.31
CA HIS A 164 0.55 -17.03 10.07
C HIS A 164 0.58 -17.67 8.69
N TYR A 165 0.27 -18.97 8.60
CA TYR A 165 0.32 -19.69 7.33
C TYR A 165 -0.65 -20.86 7.30
N SER A 166 -1.09 -21.23 6.09
CA SER A 166 -2.00 -22.37 5.90
C SER A 166 -1.35 -23.68 6.39
N SER A 167 -2.18 -24.66 6.77
CA SER A 167 -1.69 -25.95 7.26
C SER A 167 -0.86 -26.73 6.23
N ALA A 168 -1.08 -26.45 4.93
CA ALA A 168 -0.38 -27.02 3.80
C ALA A 168 1.01 -26.39 3.56
N HIS A 169 1.24 -25.15 4.01
CA HIS A 169 2.52 -24.47 3.82
C HIS A 169 3.63 -25.12 4.66
N LYS A 170 4.80 -25.33 4.02
CA LYS A 170 5.99 -25.90 4.66
C LYS A 170 6.91 -24.80 5.16
N PHE A 171 6.73 -24.42 6.42
CA PHE A 171 7.45 -23.30 7.02
C PHE A 171 8.98 -23.45 7.01
N ASN A 172 9.68 -22.51 6.37
CA ASN A 172 11.14 -22.45 6.33
C ASN A 172 11.71 -21.65 7.51
N SER A 173 12.07 -22.37 8.58
CA SER A 173 12.62 -21.76 9.80
C SER A 173 13.96 -21.04 9.59
N ARG A 174 14.73 -21.41 8.56
CA ARG A 174 16.00 -20.74 8.25
C ARG A 174 15.74 -19.36 7.65
N ASN A 175 14.81 -19.26 6.71
CA ASN A 175 14.41 -17.99 6.12
C ASN A 175 13.79 -17.07 7.17
N ALA A 176 12.87 -17.55 8.00
CA ALA A 176 12.28 -16.76 9.07
C ALA A 176 13.33 -16.16 10.05
N LYS A 177 14.38 -16.94 10.40
CA LYS A 177 15.49 -16.43 11.22
C LYS A 177 16.30 -15.34 10.49
N LYS A 178 16.49 -15.46 9.17
CA LYS A 178 17.13 -14.41 8.36
C LYS A 178 16.28 -13.13 8.37
N THR A 179 14.96 -13.25 8.24
CA THR A 179 14.02 -12.13 8.28
C THR A 179 14.07 -11.40 9.60
N ASN A 180 13.98 -12.10 10.73
CA ASN A 180 14.08 -11.46 12.04
C ASN A 180 15.44 -10.77 12.25
N LYS A 181 16.54 -11.34 11.74
CA LYS A 181 17.86 -10.68 11.78
C LYS A 181 17.90 -9.43 10.91
N ALA A 182 17.39 -9.51 9.69
CA ALA A 182 17.28 -8.37 8.78
C ALA A 182 16.42 -7.24 9.39
N TYR A 183 15.30 -7.61 10.00
CA TYR A 183 14.41 -6.67 10.69
C TYR A 183 15.14 -5.93 11.82
N PHE A 184 15.87 -6.67 12.67
CA PHE A 184 16.70 -6.07 13.71
C PHE A 184 17.77 -5.11 13.15
N ILE A 185 18.44 -5.47 12.07
CA ILE A 185 19.48 -4.61 11.46
C ILE A 185 18.84 -3.34 10.87
N LEU A 186 17.75 -3.47 10.10
CA LEU A 186 17.05 -2.33 9.51
C LEU A 186 16.57 -1.37 10.59
N THR A 187 15.91 -1.89 11.62
CA THR A 187 15.44 -1.08 12.74
C THR A 187 16.56 -0.32 13.44
N SER A 188 17.68 -1.00 13.69
CA SER A 188 18.86 -0.40 14.32
C SER A 188 19.51 0.67 13.43
N LEU A 189 19.68 0.42 12.13
CA LEU A 189 20.33 1.36 11.20
C LEU A 189 19.56 2.68 11.06
N PHE A 190 18.22 2.58 11.03
CA PHE A 190 17.35 3.74 10.85
C PHE A 190 16.87 4.34 12.19
N GLY A 191 17.20 3.72 13.32
CA GLY A 191 16.77 4.19 14.64
C GLY A 191 15.26 4.06 14.86
N VAL A 192 14.63 3.07 14.21
CA VAL A 192 13.18 2.84 14.29
C VAL A 192 12.87 1.71 15.29
N PRO A 193 11.69 1.71 15.94
CA PRO A 193 11.36 0.70 16.95
C PRO A 193 11.37 -0.75 16.42
N PHE A 194 11.96 -1.67 17.19
CA PHE A 194 11.92 -3.11 16.93
C PHE A 194 10.73 -3.75 17.64
N GLU A 195 9.56 -3.60 17.05
CA GLU A 195 8.27 -4.01 17.60
C GLU A 195 7.83 -5.40 17.12
N LYS A 196 6.73 -5.89 17.69
CA LYS A 196 6.09 -7.11 17.21
C LYS A 196 5.56 -6.89 15.80
N LEU A 197 5.73 -7.89 14.95
CA LEU A 197 5.31 -7.89 13.56
C LEU A 197 4.49 -9.15 13.29
N ASP A 198 3.31 -9.00 12.69
CA ASP A 198 2.54 -10.12 12.15
C ASP A 198 2.91 -10.35 10.68
N TYR A 199 3.00 -11.61 10.27
CA TYR A 199 3.47 -11.98 8.93
C TYR A 199 2.60 -13.07 8.34
N TYR A 200 1.76 -12.73 7.38
CA TYR A 200 0.86 -13.67 6.72
C TYR A 200 1.45 -14.18 5.39
N ILE A 201 1.51 -15.50 5.26
CA ILE A 201 1.99 -16.20 4.07
C ILE A 201 0.81 -16.88 3.38
N TYR A 202 0.58 -16.45 2.14
CA TYR A 202 -0.49 -16.90 1.26
C TYR A 202 0.07 -17.73 0.11
N GLU A 203 -0.74 -18.63 -0.43
CA GLU A 203 -0.34 -19.50 -1.54
C GLU A 203 -0.10 -18.70 -2.83
N SER A 204 -0.92 -17.70 -3.07
CA SER A 204 -0.87 -16.83 -4.25
C SER A 204 -1.40 -15.44 -3.93
N CYS A 205 -1.25 -14.51 -4.87
CA CYS A 205 -1.82 -13.18 -4.73
C CYS A 205 -3.36 -13.20 -4.70
N ASP A 206 -3.99 -14.04 -5.52
CA ASP A 206 -5.45 -14.22 -5.47
C ASP A 206 -5.89 -14.82 -4.13
N ASN A 207 -5.13 -15.77 -3.58
CA ASN A 207 -5.43 -16.32 -2.26
C ASN A 207 -5.31 -15.25 -1.17
N LEU A 208 -4.30 -14.38 -1.25
CA LEU A 208 -4.15 -13.23 -0.36
C LEU A 208 -5.41 -12.36 -0.38
N TYR A 209 -5.78 -11.84 -1.55
CA TYR A 209 -6.90 -10.90 -1.67
C TYR A 209 -8.24 -11.51 -1.25
N ASN A 210 -8.51 -12.75 -1.65
CA ASN A 210 -9.69 -13.49 -1.18
C ASN A 210 -9.69 -13.66 0.34
N THR A 211 -8.54 -13.97 0.94
CA THR A 211 -8.43 -14.19 2.39
C THR A 211 -8.67 -12.91 3.19
N ILE A 212 -8.19 -11.76 2.71
CA ILE A 212 -8.44 -10.47 3.37
C ILE A 212 -9.82 -9.87 3.04
N GLY A 213 -10.60 -10.48 2.14
CA GLY A 213 -12.02 -10.15 1.92
C GLY A 213 -12.37 -9.54 0.56
N PHE A 214 -11.44 -9.45 -0.38
CA PHE A 214 -11.72 -9.03 -1.76
C PHE A 214 -12.12 -10.22 -2.62
N ASP A 215 -13.34 -10.19 -3.17
CA ASP A 215 -13.72 -11.09 -4.28
C ASP A 215 -13.18 -10.55 -5.61
N TYR A 216 -12.97 -9.24 -5.68
CA TYR A 216 -12.39 -8.53 -6.81
C TYR A 216 -11.75 -7.24 -6.31
N LYS A 217 -10.63 -6.85 -6.92
CA LYS A 217 -10.15 -5.48 -6.97
C LYS A 217 -9.48 -5.23 -8.31
N ILE A 218 -9.36 -3.98 -8.69
CA ILE A 218 -8.54 -3.59 -9.83
C ILE A 218 -7.12 -4.17 -9.70
N GLY A 219 -6.63 -4.76 -10.79
CA GLY A 219 -5.33 -5.43 -10.85
C GLY A 219 -5.27 -6.87 -10.31
N MET A 220 -6.38 -7.47 -9.85
CA MET A 220 -6.43 -8.92 -9.58
C MET A 220 -6.32 -9.75 -10.87
N GLY A 221 -5.81 -10.98 -10.76
CA GLY A 221 -5.67 -11.91 -11.90
C GLY A 221 -4.45 -11.66 -12.79
N GLY A 222 -3.46 -10.89 -12.32
CA GLY A 222 -2.22 -10.63 -13.05
C GLY A 222 -1.40 -11.91 -13.30
N LYS A 223 -0.68 -11.95 -14.44
CA LYS A 223 0.02 -13.15 -14.94
C LYS A 223 1.02 -13.78 -13.95
N ASN A 224 1.64 -12.98 -13.09
CA ASN A 224 2.67 -13.45 -12.16
C ASN A 224 2.12 -14.01 -10.85
N ASN A 225 0.83 -13.78 -10.53
CA ASN A 225 0.11 -14.17 -9.30
C ASN A 225 0.94 -14.07 -8.00
N LYS A 226 1.84 -13.09 -7.94
CA LYS A 226 2.74 -12.77 -6.83
C LYS A 226 2.42 -11.37 -6.35
N CYS A 227 2.31 -11.19 -5.04
CA CYS A 227 2.22 -9.87 -4.45
C CYS A 227 2.60 -9.88 -2.99
N GLY A 228 3.04 -8.72 -2.51
CA GLY A 228 3.22 -8.44 -1.10
C GLY A 228 2.84 -7.00 -0.83
N TYR A 229 2.60 -6.70 0.44
CA TYR A 229 2.50 -5.34 0.94
C TYR A 229 2.78 -5.32 2.45
N PHE A 230 3.10 -4.13 2.96
CA PHE A 230 3.23 -3.85 4.39
C PHE A 230 2.08 -2.94 4.87
N ASP A 231 1.22 -3.46 5.75
CA ASP A 231 0.29 -2.65 6.54
C ASP A 231 1.08 -1.96 7.66
N ALA A 232 1.46 -0.73 7.36
CA ALA A 232 2.25 0.10 8.23
C ALA A 232 1.51 0.55 9.49
N ARG A 233 0.17 0.50 9.50
CA ARG A 233 -0.65 0.96 10.63
C ARG A 233 -0.83 -0.12 11.69
N ASN A 234 -0.83 -1.39 11.28
CA ASN A 234 -0.94 -2.54 12.19
C ASN A 234 0.35 -3.36 12.31
N ASN A 235 1.43 -2.98 11.63
CA ASN A 235 2.69 -3.74 11.57
C ASN A 235 2.46 -5.17 11.05
N ILE A 236 1.84 -5.29 9.87
CA ILE A 236 1.55 -6.59 9.24
C ILE A 236 2.20 -6.67 7.86
N ILE A 237 2.97 -7.73 7.60
CA ILE A 237 3.43 -8.07 6.25
C ILE A 237 2.51 -9.16 5.67
N HIS A 238 2.10 -8.96 4.43
CA HIS A 238 1.39 -9.96 3.63
C HIS A 238 2.23 -10.36 2.43
N THR A 239 2.33 -11.66 2.15
CA THR A 239 3.06 -12.19 0.98
C THR A 239 2.34 -13.36 0.35
N GLY A 240 2.18 -13.35 -0.98
CA GLY A 240 1.53 -14.42 -1.73
C GLY A 240 2.32 -14.82 -2.97
N GLY A 241 2.46 -16.13 -3.21
CA GLY A 241 3.00 -16.69 -4.45
C GLY A 241 4.52 -16.73 -4.58
N TYR A 242 5.27 -16.33 -3.55
CA TYR A 242 6.74 -16.30 -3.58
C TYR A 242 7.37 -17.65 -3.19
N GLU A 243 8.56 -17.94 -3.73
CA GLU A 243 9.28 -19.18 -3.43
C GLU A 243 9.86 -19.21 -2.00
N ASN A 244 10.24 -18.05 -1.47
CA ASN A 244 10.82 -17.88 -0.14
C ASN A 244 10.00 -16.90 0.71
N PRO A 245 8.71 -17.19 0.97
CA PRO A 245 7.78 -16.21 1.51
C PRO A 245 8.13 -15.79 2.93
N GLU A 246 8.84 -16.61 3.73
CA GLU A 246 9.27 -16.17 5.07
C GLU A 246 10.30 -15.04 5.02
N PHE A 247 11.03 -14.88 3.91
CA PHE A 247 12.08 -13.88 3.69
C PHE A 247 11.82 -13.07 2.44
N HIS A 248 10.69 -12.36 2.42
CA HIS A 248 10.44 -11.32 1.43
C HIS A 248 11.08 -10.00 1.88
N GLU A 249 12.28 -9.75 1.36
CA GLU A 249 13.13 -8.62 1.79
C GLU A 249 12.55 -7.27 1.34
N HIS A 250 11.87 -7.21 0.19
CA HIS A 250 11.20 -6.00 -0.31
C HIS A 250 10.15 -5.47 0.66
N GLU A 251 9.18 -6.30 1.07
CA GLU A 251 8.15 -5.88 2.04
C GLU A 251 8.75 -5.56 3.40
N LEU A 252 9.82 -6.27 3.81
CA LEU A 252 10.46 -6.02 5.10
C LEU A 252 11.08 -4.62 5.17
N ILE A 253 11.61 -4.10 4.06
CA ILE A 253 12.23 -2.78 4.01
C ILE A 253 11.21 -1.68 4.28
N HIS A 254 9.95 -1.86 3.87
CA HIS A 254 8.88 -0.87 4.10
C HIS A 254 8.64 -0.54 5.58
N ILE A 255 9.14 -1.35 6.52
CA ILE A 255 9.03 -1.04 7.96
C ILE A 255 9.69 0.31 8.30
N ILE A 256 10.74 0.72 7.59
CA ILE A 256 11.39 2.01 7.87
C ILE A 256 10.53 3.19 7.42
N ASN A 257 9.61 3.00 6.45
CA ASN A 257 8.84 4.08 5.84
C ASN A 257 8.01 4.86 6.88
N ASN A 258 7.53 4.19 7.92
CA ASN A 258 6.78 4.80 9.02
C ASN A 258 7.55 5.88 9.79
N SER A 259 8.88 5.86 9.75
CA SER A 259 9.72 6.88 10.38
C SER A 259 10.18 7.97 9.41
N PHE A 260 9.85 7.83 8.13
CA PHE A 260 10.16 8.78 7.06
C PHE A 260 8.90 9.19 6.33
N THR A 261 7.84 9.55 7.08
CA THR A 261 6.54 9.94 6.53
C THR A 261 6.58 11.21 5.67
N ASN A 262 7.67 11.99 5.75
CA ASN A 262 7.90 13.16 4.91
C ASN A 262 8.83 12.88 3.71
N ALA A 263 9.30 11.64 3.52
CA ALA A 263 10.12 11.31 2.36
C ALA A 263 9.26 11.21 1.09
N HIS A 264 9.84 11.55 -0.05
CA HIS A 264 9.22 11.31 -1.35
C HIS A 264 9.12 9.80 -1.61
N ASP A 265 7.96 9.33 -2.08
CA ASP A 265 7.65 7.91 -2.23
C ASP A 265 8.60 7.19 -3.19
N TRP A 266 9.13 7.90 -4.20
CA TRP A 266 10.17 7.35 -5.10
C TRP A 266 11.43 6.89 -4.38
N PHE A 267 11.86 7.58 -3.32
CA PHE A 267 13.04 7.15 -2.56
C PHE A 267 12.72 5.95 -1.67
N LEU A 268 11.53 5.92 -1.07
CA LEU A 268 11.07 4.81 -0.23
C LEU A 268 10.82 3.53 -1.04
N ALA A 269 10.20 3.64 -2.22
CA ALA A 269 10.10 2.53 -3.17
C ALA A 269 11.48 2.16 -3.72
N GLY A 270 12.30 3.16 -4.06
CA GLY A 270 13.65 2.97 -4.55
C GLY A 270 14.51 2.09 -3.63
N ILE A 271 14.49 2.35 -2.32
CA ILE A 271 15.29 1.56 -1.37
C ILE A 271 14.77 0.12 -1.21
N SER A 272 13.45 -0.10 -1.29
CA SER A 272 12.89 -1.46 -1.28
C SER A 272 13.27 -2.23 -2.54
N GLY A 273 13.25 -1.58 -3.70
CA GLY A 273 13.76 -2.15 -4.96
C GLY A 273 15.27 -2.42 -4.94
N TYR A 274 16.06 -1.52 -4.35
CA TYR A 274 17.52 -1.64 -4.29
C TYR A 274 18.01 -2.80 -3.43
N TRP A 275 17.47 -2.97 -2.22
CA TRP A 275 17.89 -4.04 -1.32
C TRP A 275 17.03 -5.31 -1.42
N GLY A 276 15.75 -5.18 -1.75
CA GLY A 276 14.80 -6.30 -1.78
C GLY A 276 14.49 -6.84 -3.18
N GLY A 277 14.89 -6.13 -4.23
CA GLY A 277 14.50 -6.48 -5.61
C GLY A 277 13.02 -6.25 -5.88
N HIS A 278 12.51 -6.74 -7.00
CA HIS A 278 11.08 -6.72 -7.34
C HIS A 278 10.73 -7.97 -8.17
N PHE A 279 9.60 -8.62 -7.88
CA PHE A 279 9.22 -9.91 -8.49
C PHE A 279 10.33 -10.97 -8.52
N GLU A 280 11.08 -11.11 -7.41
CA GLU A 280 12.22 -12.04 -7.27
C GLU A 280 13.40 -11.79 -8.24
N LYS A 281 13.43 -10.60 -8.85
CA LYS A 281 14.55 -10.10 -9.63
C LYS A 281 15.25 -8.98 -8.87
N ASP A 282 16.57 -8.95 -8.99
CA ASP A 282 17.37 -7.88 -8.40
C ASP A 282 17.21 -6.57 -9.19
N LEU A 283 17.73 -5.48 -8.63
CA LEU A 283 17.67 -4.18 -9.29
C LEU A 283 18.41 -4.17 -10.64
N LYS A 284 19.48 -4.97 -10.80
CA LYS A 284 20.26 -5.05 -12.04
C LYS A 284 19.37 -5.51 -13.19
N TYR A 285 18.59 -6.57 -13.00
CA TYR A 285 17.65 -7.06 -14.00
C TYR A 285 16.69 -5.95 -14.46
N HIS A 286 16.15 -5.16 -13.54
CA HIS A 286 15.24 -4.06 -13.89
C HIS A 286 15.95 -2.89 -14.56
N ILE A 287 17.18 -2.57 -14.15
CA ILE A 287 18.05 -1.59 -14.83
C ILE A 287 18.26 -1.96 -16.29
N GLU A 288 18.58 -3.23 -16.58
CA GLU A 288 18.79 -3.70 -17.96
C GLU A 288 17.53 -3.50 -18.82
N ARG A 289 16.34 -3.76 -18.27
CA ARG A 289 15.06 -3.56 -18.97
C ARG A 289 14.78 -2.08 -19.23
N VAL A 290 14.91 -1.24 -18.21
CA VAL A 290 14.70 0.22 -18.32
C VAL A 290 15.69 0.83 -19.31
N TYR A 291 16.97 0.44 -19.26
CA TYR A 291 17.96 0.89 -20.24
C TYR A 291 17.58 0.48 -21.66
N ASN A 292 17.22 -0.78 -21.88
CA ASN A 292 16.86 -1.27 -23.21
C ASN A 292 15.62 -0.58 -23.78
N TYR A 293 14.68 -0.17 -22.92
CA TYR A 293 13.48 0.55 -23.31
C TYR A 293 13.79 2.00 -23.73
N TYR A 294 14.62 2.72 -22.95
CA TYR A 294 14.87 4.15 -23.21
C TYR A 294 16.06 4.45 -24.14
N LYS A 295 17.03 3.54 -24.32
CA LYS A 295 18.30 3.84 -25.02
C LYS A 295 18.16 4.36 -26.46
N ASN A 296 17.07 4.02 -27.14
CA ASN A 296 16.83 4.40 -28.54
C ASN A 296 15.66 5.39 -28.71
N ASP A 297 15.02 5.79 -27.61
CA ASP A 297 13.85 6.67 -27.65
C ASP A 297 14.28 8.12 -27.51
N THR A 298 14.27 8.85 -28.63
CA THR A 298 14.64 10.27 -28.67
C THR A 298 13.59 11.21 -28.07
N THR A 299 12.40 10.69 -27.71
CA THR A 299 11.32 11.49 -27.13
C THR A 299 11.37 11.54 -25.61
N VAL A 300 12.17 10.67 -24.99
CA VAL A 300 12.30 10.56 -23.54
C VAL A 300 13.12 11.71 -22.96
N ASN A 301 12.60 12.31 -21.89
CA ASN A 301 13.25 13.38 -21.16
C ASN A 301 13.22 13.10 -19.65
N LEU A 302 14.22 12.35 -19.16
CA LEU A 302 14.32 12.05 -17.72
C LEU A 302 14.66 13.28 -16.85
N ASN A 303 14.75 14.50 -17.40
CA ASN A 303 14.74 15.70 -16.55
C ASN A 303 13.39 15.90 -15.85
N ASN A 304 12.32 15.25 -16.34
CA ASN A 304 11.03 15.10 -15.68
C ASN A 304 10.83 13.63 -15.29
N ILE A 305 11.75 13.09 -14.49
CA ILE A 305 11.83 11.65 -14.24
C ILE A 305 10.55 11.09 -13.60
N LEU A 306 9.82 11.91 -12.84
CA LEU A 306 8.60 11.52 -12.15
C LEU A 306 7.45 11.14 -13.11
N ASP A 307 7.52 11.52 -14.39
CA ASP A 307 6.52 11.18 -15.40
C ASP A 307 6.58 9.69 -15.83
N TYR A 308 7.58 8.93 -15.37
CA TYR A 308 7.89 7.58 -15.83
C TYR A 308 7.59 6.51 -14.77
N GLU A 309 6.32 6.35 -14.40
CA GLU A 309 5.93 5.49 -13.28
C GLU A 309 5.73 4.00 -13.63
N GLN A 310 5.50 3.65 -14.90
CA GLN A 310 5.26 2.25 -15.29
C GLN A 310 5.84 1.96 -16.68
N LEU A 311 6.53 0.82 -16.81
CA LEU A 311 7.02 0.33 -18.10
C LEU A 311 6.15 -0.82 -18.60
N ASP A 312 5.91 -1.83 -17.76
CA ASP A 312 5.01 -2.96 -18.03
C ASP A 312 4.60 -3.64 -16.71
N ASP A 313 3.78 -4.70 -16.75
CA ASP A 313 3.32 -5.46 -15.55
C ASP A 313 4.45 -6.05 -14.68
N PHE A 314 5.71 -5.98 -15.11
CA PHE A 314 6.86 -6.57 -14.43
C PHE A 314 7.88 -5.54 -13.92
N THR A 315 8.04 -4.42 -14.62
CA THR A 315 9.04 -3.40 -14.29
C THR A 315 8.40 -2.04 -14.10
N ASN A 316 8.57 -1.52 -12.90
CA ASN A 316 8.21 -0.16 -12.55
C ASN A 316 9.53 0.68 -12.43
N PRO A 317 9.72 1.73 -13.27
CA PRO A 317 10.94 2.54 -13.23
C PRO A 317 11.18 3.31 -11.93
N VAL A 318 10.15 3.51 -11.08
CA VAL A 318 10.29 4.12 -9.75
C VAL A 318 11.31 3.34 -8.91
N TYR A 319 11.23 2.00 -8.90
CA TYR A 319 12.20 1.16 -8.20
C TYR A 319 13.62 1.32 -8.75
N VAL A 320 13.74 1.50 -10.07
CA VAL A 320 15.03 1.63 -10.77
C VAL A 320 15.69 2.97 -10.48
N PHE A 321 15.01 4.07 -10.80
CA PHE A 321 15.55 5.40 -10.61
C PHE A 321 15.70 5.76 -9.14
N GLY A 322 14.67 5.48 -8.33
CA GLY A 322 14.73 5.64 -6.88
C GLY A 322 15.85 4.81 -6.27
N GLY A 323 16.03 3.56 -6.73
CA GLY A 323 17.09 2.68 -6.28
C GLY A 323 18.49 3.18 -6.64
N ILE A 324 18.68 3.74 -7.83
CA ILE A 324 19.93 4.39 -8.24
C ILE A 324 20.21 5.62 -7.36
N PHE A 325 19.24 6.48 -7.08
CA PHE A 325 19.45 7.62 -6.18
C PHE A 325 19.80 7.19 -4.75
N CYS A 326 19.12 6.15 -4.24
CA CYS A 326 19.45 5.58 -2.93
C CYS A 326 20.87 4.99 -2.91
N HIS A 327 21.27 4.28 -3.96
CA HIS A 327 22.62 3.77 -4.11
C HIS A 327 23.65 4.89 -4.10
N LEU A 328 23.45 5.97 -4.87
CA LEU A 328 24.35 7.13 -4.90
C LEU A 328 24.46 7.81 -3.53
N ALA A 329 23.36 7.92 -2.79
CA ALA A 329 23.36 8.46 -1.43
C ALA A 329 24.18 7.58 -0.46
N LEU A 330 24.01 6.26 -0.56
CA LEU A 330 24.78 5.28 0.21
C LEU A 330 26.27 5.28 -0.15
N GLU A 331 26.62 5.38 -1.43
CA GLU A 331 28.03 5.49 -1.86
C GLU A 331 28.69 6.75 -1.31
N LYS A 332 27.99 7.88 -1.36
CA LYS A 332 28.56 9.17 -0.97
C LYS A 332 28.76 9.30 0.54
N ASN A 333 27.77 8.87 1.33
CA ASN A 333 27.75 9.16 2.78
C ASN A 333 27.20 8.00 3.64
N GLY A 334 27.10 6.79 3.10
CA GLY A 334 26.52 5.65 3.81
C GLY A 334 25.07 5.87 4.23
N ILE A 335 24.68 5.24 5.34
CA ILE A 335 23.31 5.30 5.87
C ILE A 335 22.85 6.72 6.18
N GLU A 336 23.76 7.61 6.58
CA GLU A 336 23.43 9.00 6.89
C GLU A 336 23.12 9.81 5.62
N GLY A 337 23.74 9.47 4.48
CA GLY A 337 23.34 10.02 3.18
C GLY A 337 21.90 9.66 2.82
N LEU A 338 21.54 8.39 3.05
CA LEU A 338 20.20 7.90 2.76
C LEU A 338 19.14 8.55 3.66
N LYS A 339 19.39 8.68 4.97
CA LYS A 339 18.49 9.38 5.91
C LYS A 339 18.26 10.84 5.52
N ARG A 340 19.31 11.55 5.07
CA ARG A 340 19.16 12.93 4.59
C ARG A 340 18.35 12.99 3.31
N LEU A 341 18.58 12.08 2.36
CA LEU A 341 17.77 11.98 1.13
C LEU A 341 16.27 11.85 1.46
N PHE A 342 15.93 11.11 2.52
CA PHE A 342 14.54 10.90 2.97
C PHE A 342 13.93 12.09 3.76
N SER A 343 14.67 13.18 3.98
CA SER A 343 14.22 14.27 4.88
C SER A 343 13.65 15.50 4.18
N TYR A 344 13.66 15.56 2.84
CA TYR A 344 13.41 16.79 2.10
C TYR A 344 11.92 17.15 1.91
N GLY A 345 11.01 16.17 1.86
CA GLY A 345 9.59 16.40 1.60
C GLY A 345 9.01 15.49 0.52
N LYS A 346 7.71 15.68 0.23
CA LYS A 346 6.92 14.84 -0.70
C LYS A 346 6.62 15.49 -2.04
N SER A 347 6.83 16.80 -2.19
CA SER A 347 6.52 17.48 -3.45
C SER A 347 7.53 17.11 -4.54
N GLU A 348 7.16 17.36 -5.79
CA GLU A 348 8.09 17.27 -6.93
C GLU A 348 9.32 18.17 -6.70
N GLU A 349 9.10 19.38 -6.19
CA GLU A 349 10.18 20.31 -5.85
C GLU A 349 11.13 19.75 -4.80
N ASP A 350 10.60 19.11 -3.75
CA ASP A 350 11.39 18.48 -2.70
C ASP A 350 12.23 17.32 -3.25
N PHE A 351 11.67 16.52 -4.17
CA PHE A 351 12.38 15.43 -4.83
C PHE A 351 13.62 15.93 -5.57
N TYR A 352 13.46 16.93 -6.43
CA TYR A 352 14.59 17.49 -7.18
C TYR A 352 15.58 18.24 -6.29
N LEU A 353 15.09 18.90 -5.24
CA LEU A 353 15.96 19.55 -4.25
C LEU A 353 16.83 18.53 -3.51
N ALA A 354 16.25 17.39 -3.09
CA ALA A 354 16.98 16.31 -2.41
C ALA A 354 18.13 15.78 -3.28
N ILE A 355 17.84 15.51 -4.57
CA ILE A 355 18.84 15.04 -5.54
C ILE A 355 19.93 16.09 -5.74
N GLN A 356 19.55 17.37 -5.87
CA GLN A 356 20.53 18.44 -6.06
C GLN A 356 21.45 18.58 -4.84
N LYS A 357 20.89 18.59 -3.62
CA LYS A 357 21.65 18.84 -2.40
C LYS A 357 22.48 17.64 -1.96
N GLU A 358 21.89 16.44 -1.96
CA GLU A 358 22.59 15.24 -1.50
C GLU A 358 23.49 14.63 -2.57
N LEU A 359 23.09 14.68 -3.85
CA LEU A 359 23.79 14.00 -4.94
C LEU A 359 24.54 14.95 -5.88
N SER A 360 24.33 16.26 -5.75
CA SER A 360 24.96 17.27 -6.61
C SER A 360 24.58 17.11 -8.09
N ILE A 361 23.35 16.68 -8.35
CA ILE A 361 22.78 16.49 -9.69
C ILE A 361 21.68 17.54 -9.91
N ASN A 362 21.86 18.42 -10.89
CA ASN A 362 20.81 19.39 -11.25
C ASN A 362 19.73 18.72 -12.10
N ARG A 363 18.48 19.19 -11.98
CA ARG A 363 17.33 18.66 -12.74
C ARG A 363 17.60 18.60 -14.24
N THR A 364 18.28 19.60 -14.80
CA THR A 364 18.62 19.70 -16.23
C THR A 364 19.64 18.67 -16.72
N GLU A 365 20.33 17.99 -15.79
CA GLU A 365 21.37 17.00 -16.09
C GLU A 365 20.91 15.56 -15.87
N ILE A 366 19.72 15.36 -15.27
CA ILE A 366 19.21 14.04 -14.88
C ILE A 366 19.11 13.11 -16.09
N HIS A 367 18.61 13.58 -17.23
CA HIS A 367 18.53 12.78 -18.46
C HIS A 367 19.89 12.16 -18.83
N ARG A 368 20.92 12.99 -18.97
CA ARG A 368 22.26 12.53 -19.36
C ARG A 368 22.86 11.61 -18.30
N ILE A 369 22.74 11.97 -17.02
CA ILE A 369 23.35 11.20 -15.93
C ILE A 369 22.66 9.86 -15.75
N MET A 370 21.32 9.82 -15.76
CA MET A 370 20.56 8.57 -15.61
C MET A 370 20.79 7.63 -16.78
N LEU A 371 20.78 8.11 -18.03
CA LEU A 371 21.09 7.23 -19.17
C LEU A 371 22.49 6.62 -19.09
N ASN A 372 23.49 7.41 -18.68
CA ASN A 372 24.85 6.92 -18.49
C ASN A 372 24.93 5.89 -17.36
N LEU A 373 24.25 6.11 -16.24
CA LEU A 373 24.22 5.16 -15.12
C LEU A 373 23.46 3.88 -15.49
N LEU A 374 22.33 3.99 -16.18
CA LEU A 374 21.58 2.85 -16.71
C LEU A 374 22.45 2.02 -17.64
N GLN A 375 23.18 2.65 -18.58
CA GLN A 375 24.10 1.96 -19.47
C GLN A 375 25.21 1.24 -18.67
N LYS A 376 25.89 1.97 -17.79
CA LYS A 376 26.99 1.44 -16.97
C LYS A 376 26.53 0.26 -16.13
N TYR A 377 25.44 0.39 -15.38
CA TYR A 377 24.97 -0.63 -14.46
C TYR A 377 24.30 -1.81 -15.17
N SER A 378 23.76 -1.60 -16.37
CA SER A 378 23.33 -2.69 -17.26
C SER A 378 24.51 -3.56 -17.71
N SER A 379 25.63 -2.95 -18.11
CA SER A 379 26.80 -3.70 -18.60
C SER A 379 27.71 -4.25 -17.49
N GLU A 380 28.02 -3.44 -16.48
CA GLU A 380 29.02 -3.74 -15.45
C GLU A 380 28.37 -4.32 -14.18
N GLY A 381 27.06 -4.12 -14.00
CA GLY A 381 26.35 -4.37 -12.75
C GLY A 381 26.39 -3.18 -11.80
N LEU A 382 25.43 -3.14 -10.88
CA LEU A 382 25.37 -2.16 -9.79
C LEU A 382 26.08 -2.73 -8.55
N PRO A 383 27.13 -2.08 -8.01
CA PRO A 383 27.77 -2.51 -6.77
C PRO A 383 26.80 -2.40 -5.59
N THR A 384 26.18 -3.51 -5.18
CA THR A 384 25.20 -3.48 -4.09
C THR A 384 25.88 -3.31 -2.72
N ILE A 385 25.65 -2.15 -2.10
CA ILE A 385 25.96 -1.90 -0.69
C ILE A 385 24.88 -2.55 0.16
N SER A 386 25.16 -3.74 0.71
CA SER A 386 24.21 -4.42 1.59
C SER A 386 24.07 -3.72 2.94
N TYR A 387 22.85 -3.43 3.36
CA TYR A 387 22.58 -2.92 4.72
C TYR A 387 23.06 -3.88 5.82
N LYS A 388 23.20 -5.18 5.52
CA LYS A 388 23.71 -6.18 6.47
C LYS A 388 25.19 -5.96 6.85
N ASN A 389 25.91 -5.17 6.06
CA ASN A 389 27.32 -4.85 6.25
C ASN A 389 27.54 -3.39 6.71
N LEU A 390 26.47 -2.60 6.85
CA LEU A 390 26.57 -1.23 7.35
C LEU A 390 26.75 -1.21 8.86
N SER A 391 27.60 -0.32 9.35
CA SER A 391 27.82 -0.16 10.79
C SER A 391 26.60 0.43 11.48
N ILE A 392 26.12 -0.26 12.52
CA ILE A 392 25.19 0.29 13.49
C ILE A 392 26.02 1.20 14.39
N LYS A 393 25.72 2.50 14.42
CA LYS A 393 26.39 3.46 15.31
C LYS A 393 25.72 3.49 16.68
#